data_AF-A0A2E7QSD0-F1
#
_entry.id   AF-A0A2E7QSD0-F1
#
_cell.length_a   1.000
_cell.length_b   1.000
_cell.length_c   1.000
_cell.angle_alpha   90.00
_cell.angle_beta   90.00
_cell.angle_gamma   90.00
#
_symmetry.space_group_name_H-M   'P 1'
#
loop_
_entity.id
_entity.type
_entity.pdbx_description
1 polymer ?
#
loop_
_entity_poly.entity_id
_entity_poly.type
_entity_poly.pdbx_seq_one_letter_code
_entity_poly.pdbx_strand_id
1 'polypeptide(L)'
;MHKLESTYLQHDLALLRMIASTAGLLLTASNKRDAAIELATAMQQPDNLKLNCVGLGEEAQGVLYELLASKGQMTVSSISRKYGTIRPLGPAARQRERPQLEPANPVEKLWYHGLIGRAFDNQSDAQEYYYIPSDLLPLLPFPK
;
A
#
# COMPACT_ATOMS: atom_id res chain seq x y z
N MET A 1 2.45 -9.24 12.62
CA MET A 1 1.80 -8.38 11.62
C MET A 1 2.47 -7.02 11.69
N HIS A 2 2.71 -6.39 10.53
CA HIS A 2 3.45 -5.12 10.45
C HIS A 2 2.52 -3.93 10.67
N LYS A 3 3.02 -2.89 11.33
CA LYS A 3 2.32 -1.60 11.48
C LYS A 3 2.55 -0.71 10.26
N LEU A 4 1.69 0.28 10.07
CA LEU A 4 1.75 1.17 8.91
C LEU A 4 3.07 1.95 8.85
N GLU A 5 3.53 2.50 9.98
CA GLU A 5 4.83 3.17 10.07
C GLU A 5 5.98 2.23 9.67
N SER A 6 6.03 1.01 10.23
CA SER A 6 7.08 0.04 9.90
C SER A 6 7.05 -0.42 8.44
N THR A 7 5.87 -0.39 7.82
CA THR A 7 5.69 -0.67 6.39
C THR A 7 6.31 0.46 5.57
N TYR A 8 5.95 1.71 5.89
CA TYR A 8 6.46 2.90 5.20
C TYR A 8 7.97 3.12 5.39
N LEU A 9 8.56 2.72 6.53
CA LEU A 9 10.00 2.82 6.76
C LEU A 9 10.85 1.97 5.80
N GLN A 10 10.24 0.98 5.13
CA GLN A 10 10.87 0.15 4.11
C GLN A 10 10.96 0.87 2.75
N HIS A 11 10.24 1.97 2.57
CA HIS A 11 10.17 2.72 1.32
C HIS A 11 11.13 3.90 1.32
N ASP A 12 11.63 4.28 0.14
CA ASP A 12 12.37 5.52 -0.03
C ASP A 12 11.45 6.75 0.12
N LEU A 13 12.04 7.92 0.40
CA LEU A 13 11.27 9.16 0.60
C LEU A 13 10.45 9.56 -0.64
N ALA A 14 10.92 9.25 -1.85
CA ALA A 14 10.19 9.58 -3.06
C ALA A 14 8.89 8.76 -3.18
N LEU A 15 8.93 7.46 -2.84
CA LEU A 15 7.75 6.62 -2.77
C LEU A 15 6.76 7.11 -1.72
N LEU A 16 7.25 7.49 -0.53
CA LEU A 16 6.37 8.04 0.52
C LEU A 16 5.64 9.30 0.04
N ARG A 17 6.34 10.20 -0.68
CA ARG A 17 5.71 11.38 -1.28
C ARG A 17 4.70 11.02 -2.38
N MET A 18 4.97 9.99 -3.18
CA MET A 18 4.02 9.49 -4.18
C MET A 18 2.75 8.93 -3.53
N ILE A 19 2.90 8.13 -2.47
CA ILE A 19 1.76 7.58 -1.72
C ILE A 19 0.96 8.72 -1.11
N ALA A 20 1.62 9.67 -0.45
CA ALA A 20 0.96 10.84 0.12
C ALA A 20 0.16 11.61 -0.93
N SER A 21 0.78 11.94 -2.07
CA SER A 21 0.10 12.63 -3.17
C SER A 21 -1.09 11.86 -3.71
N THR A 22 -1.01 10.53 -3.78
CA THR A 22 -2.12 9.67 -4.24
C THR A 22 -3.28 9.70 -3.24
N ALA A 23 -2.98 9.76 -1.94
CA ALA A 23 -3.96 9.90 -0.88
C ALA A 23 -4.49 11.35 -0.69
N GLY A 24 -4.07 12.31 -1.53
CA GLY A 24 -4.44 13.72 -1.38
C GLY A 24 -3.74 14.44 -0.22
N LEU A 25 -2.63 13.89 0.26
CA LEU A 25 -1.85 14.39 1.38
C LEU A 25 -0.57 15.08 0.91
N LEU A 26 -0.10 16.05 1.69
CA LEU A 26 1.18 16.72 1.49
C LEU A 26 2.07 16.47 2.71
N LEU A 27 3.26 15.90 2.50
CA LEU A 27 4.24 15.66 3.56
C LEU A 27 5.18 16.86 3.72
N THR A 28 5.33 17.30 4.96
CA THR A 28 6.23 18.39 5.36
C THR A 28 7.62 17.88 5.73
N ALA A 29 7.73 16.62 6.18
CA ALA A 29 9.00 16.02 6.55
C ALA A 29 10.01 15.98 5.39
N SER A 30 11.27 16.23 5.70
CA SER A 30 12.38 16.27 4.72
C SER A 30 13.19 14.97 4.67
N ASN A 31 13.02 14.06 5.63
CA ASN A 31 13.72 12.78 5.69
C ASN A 31 12.74 11.59 5.73
N LYS A 32 13.26 10.40 5.42
CA LYS A 32 12.46 9.17 5.31
C LYS A 32 11.70 8.83 6.60
N ARG A 33 12.36 8.93 7.75
CA ARG A 33 11.80 8.46 9.03
C ARG A 33 10.59 9.31 9.42
N ASP A 34 10.77 10.62 9.41
CA ASP A 34 9.71 11.55 9.81
C ASP A 34 8.56 11.52 8.80
N ALA A 35 8.86 11.36 7.50
CA ALA A 35 7.84 11.20 6.46
C ALA A 35 7.01 9.92 6.64
N ALA A 36 7.62 8.81 7.07
CA ALA A 36 6.89 7.57 7.35
C ALA A 36 5.94 7.73 8.55
N ILE A 37 6.39 8.41 9.61
CA ILE A 37 5.57 8.69 10.80
C ILE A 37 4.41 9.63 10.45
N GLU A 38 4.71 10.74 9.77
CA GLU A 38 3.74 11.73 9.32
C GLU A 38 2.68 11.08 8.43
N LEU A 39 3.10 10.32 7.41
CA LEU A 39 2.19 9.63 6.50
C LEU A 39 1.35 8.57 7.20
N ALA A 40 1.94 7.76 8.09
CA ALA A 40 1.19 6.75 8.84
C ALA A 40 0.11 7.39 9.73
N THR A 41 0.47 8.46 10.43
CA THR A 41 -0.46 9.20 11.30
C THR A 41 -1.62 9.80 10.49
N ALA A 42 -1.31 10.40 9.35
CA ALA A 42 -2.31 11.01 8.46
C ALA A 42 -3.22 9.96 7.83
N MET A 43 -2.67 8.82 7.39
CA MET A 43 -3.42 7.72 6.77
C MET A 43 -4.34 6.97 7.73
N GLN A 44 -4.11 7.08 9.03
CA GLN A 44 -4.99 6.53 10.07
C GLN A 44 -6.15 7.46 10.43
N GLN A 45 -6.18 8.69 9.92
CA GLN A 45 -7.33 9.57 10.12
C GLN A 45 -8.51 9.09 9.28
N PRO A 46 -9.72 8.92 9.86
CA PRO A 46 -10.86 8.35 9.15
C PRO A 46 -11.21 9.07 7.84
N ASP A 47 -11.17 10.40 7.82
CA ASP A 47 -11.50 11.19 6.63
C ASP A 47 -10.48 11.01 5.51
N ASN A 48 -9.19 11.01 5.84
CA ASN A 48 -8.11 10.79 4.87
C ASN A 48 -8.18 9.37 4.30
N LEU A 49 -8.37 8.37 5.16
CA LEU A 49 -8.48 6.98 4.73
C LEU A 49 -9.69 6.76 3.84
N LYS A 50 -10.84 7.31 4.22
CA LYS A 50 -12.07 7.24 3.43
C LYS A 50 -11.86 7.88 2.05
N LEU A 51 -11.28 9.09 2.00
CA LEU A 51 -10.99 9.78 0.75
C LEU A 51 -10.03 8.95 -0.13
N ASN A 52 -8.98 8.39 0.45
CA ASN A 52 -8.03 7.55 -0.27
C ASN A 52 -8.71 6.28 -0.84
N CYS A 53 -9.61 5.64 -0.07
CA CYS A 53 -10.35 4.46 -0.50
C CYS A 53 -11.37 4.75 -1.62
N VAL A 54 -11.92 5.96 -1.70
CA VAL A 54 -12.79 6.39 -2.81
C VAL A 54 -12.03 6.37 -4.15
N GLY A 55 -10.72 6.66 -4.14
CA GLY A 55 -9.89 6.67 -5.35
C GLY A 55 -9.54 5.29 -5.93
N LEU A 56 -9.80 4.19 -5.22
CA LEU A 56 -9.39 2.84 -5.62
C LEU A 56 -10.09 2.32 -6.88
N GLY A 57 -11.35 2.68 -7.11
CA GLY A 57 -12.18 2.03 -8.13
C GLY A 57 -12.48 0.57 -7.82
N GLU A 58 -13.38 -0.04 -8.60
CA GLU A 58 -13.99 -1.33 -8.25
C GLU A 58 -13.01 -2.51 -8.20
N GLU A 59 -12.08 -2.60 -9.17
CA GLU A 59 -11.14 -3.73 -9.24
C GLU A 59 -10.19 -3.76 -8.03
N ALA A 60 -9.64 -2.61 -7.65
CA ALA A 60 -8.72 -2.53 -6.51
C ALA A 60 -9.44 -2.71 -5.17
N GLN A 61 -10.70 -2.25 -5.06
CA GLN A 61 -11.57 -2.60 -3.94
C GLN A 61 -11.79 -4.12 -3.86
N GLY A 62 -12.00 -4.79 -4.98
CA GLY A 62 -12.07 -6.26 -5.09
C GLY A 62 -10.86 -6.97 -4.48
N VAL A 63 -9.65 -6.51 -4.83
CA VAL A 63 -8.41 -7.06 -4.25
C VAL A 63 -8.33 -6.82 -2.75
N LEU A 64 -8.72 -5.61 -2.30
CA LEU A 64 -8.71 -5.26 -0.89
C LEU A 64 -9.70 -6.11 -0.07
N TYR A 65 -10.88 -6.39 -0.61
CA TYR A 65 -11.84 -7.33 0.01
C TYR A 65 -11.27 -8.74 0.12
N GLU A 66 -10.58 -9.23 -0.91
CA GLU A 66 -10.00 -10.58 -0.89
C GLU A 66 -8.88 -10.71 0.16
N LEU A 67 -8.06 -9.66 0.30
CA LEU A 67 -7.09 -9.55 1.39
C LEU A 67 -7.78 -9.55 2.75
N LEU A 68 -8.84 -8.75 2.94
CA LEU A 68 -9.59 -8.68 4.19
C LEU A 68 -10.20 -10.03 4.57
N ALA A 69 -10.83 -10.74 3.63
CA ALA A 69 -11.37 -12.08 3.82
C ALA A 69 -10.27 -13.09 4.21
N SER A 70 -9.04 -12.87 3.75
CA SER A 70 -7.85 -13.65 4.09
C SER A 70 -7.11 -13.14 5.33
N LYS A 71 -7.82 -12.48 6.26
CA LYS A 71 -7.26 -11.88 7.50
C LYS A 71 -6.17 -10.84 7.26
N GLY A 72 -6.27 -10.14 6.13
CA GLY A 72 -5.37 -9.07 5.74
C GLY A 72 -4.06 -9.53 5.11
N GLN A 73 -3.90 -10.79 4.69
CA GLN A 73 -2.66 -11.26 4.06
C GLN A 73 -2.91 -12.36 3.02
N MET A 74 -2.16 -12.33 1.91
CA MET A 74 -2.18 -13.36 0.87
C MET A 74 -0.82 -13.46 0.18
N THR A 75 -0.44 -14.66 -0.28
CA THR A 75 0.82 -14.84 -1.02
C THR A 75 0.80 -14.02 -2.31
N VAL A 76 1.96 -13.47 -2.67
CA VAL A 76 2.14 -12.72 -3.93
C VAL A 76 1.72 -13.60 -5.11
N SER A 77 2.11 -14.88 -5.12
CA SER A 77 1.74 -15.82 -6.19
C SER A 77 0.24 -15.99 -6.37
N SER A 78 -0.55 -16.00 -5.28
CA SER A 78 -2.01 -16.14 -5.34
C SER A 78 -2.67 -14.88 -5.90
N ILE A 79 -2.30 -13.71 -5.39
CA ILE A 79 -2.82 -12.41 -5.84
C ILE A 79 -2.43 -12.15 -7.30
N SER A 80 -1.17 -12.40 -7.66
CA SER A 80 -0.59 -12.07 -8.96
C SER A 80 -1.29 -12.75 -10.14
N ARG A 81 -1.72 -14.00 -9.95
CA ARG A 81 -2.41 -14.77 -10.99
C ARG A 81 -3.77 -14.19 -11.36
N LYS A 82 -4.45 -13.52 -10.43
CA LYS A 82 -5.81 -13.00 -10.61
C LYS A 82 -5.82 -11.50 -10.90
N TYR A 83 -4.89 -10.76 -10.33
CA TYR A 83 -4.95 -9.30 -10.25
C TYR A 83 -3.70 -8.58 -10.74
N GLY A 84 -2.68 -9.29 -11.21
CA GLY A 84 -1.42 -8.71 -11.68
C GLY A 84 -0.42 -8.39 -10.56
N THR A 85 0.73 -7.82 -10.94
CA THR A 85 1.87 -7.61 -10.05
C THR A 85 2.35 -6.16 -10.06
N ILE A 86 2.96 -5.72 -8.96
CA ILE A 86 3.62 -4.41 -8.92
C ILE A 86 4.83 -4.46 -9.86
N ARG A 87 4.93 -3.49 -10.78
CA ARG A 87 6.08 -3.43 -11.70
C ARG A 87 7.36 -3.19 -10.88
N PRO A 88 8.48 -3.88 -11.20
CA PRO A 88 9.75 -3.72 -10.47
C PRO A 88 10.48 -2.43 -10.89
N LEU A 89 9.85 -1.28 -10.65
CA LEU A 89 10.38 0.03 -11.00
C LEU A 89 11.31 0.54 -9.89
N GLY A 90 12.60 0.68 -10.25
CA GLY A 90 13.58 1.38 -9.43
C GLY A 90 13.23 2.88 -9.28
N PRO A 91 13.86 3.59 -8.32
CA PRO A 91 13.48 4.97 -7.99
C PRO A 91 13.46 5.94 -9.19
N ALA A 92 14.49 5.88 -10.06
CA ALA A 92 14.58 6.73 -11.24
C ALA A 92 13.47 6.45 -12.27
N ALA A 93 13.16 5.18 -12.52
CA ALA A 93 12.10 4.79 -13.45
C ALA A 93 10.72 5.19 -12.90
N ARG A 94 10.49 4.97 -11.60
CA ARG A 94 9.24 5.36 -10.91
C ARG A 94 8.99 6.87 -11.01
N GLN A 95 10.04 7.69 -10.84
CA GLN A 95 9.91 9.14 -10.95
C GLN A 95 9.57 9.61 -12.37
N ARG A 96 10.14 8.95 -13.39
CA ARG A 96 9.89 9.24 -14.81
C ARG A 96 8.50 8.80 -15.25
N GLU A 97 8.12 7.58 -14.90
CA GLU A 97 6.90 6.93 -15.40
C GLU A 97 5.67 7.27 -14.56
N ARG A 98 5.86 7.70 -13.31
CA ARG A 98 4.76 8.06 -12.39
C ARG A 98 3.64 7.00 -12.36
N PRO A 99 3.98 5.74 -12.06
CA PRO A 99 3.04 4.61 -12.13
C PRO A 99 1.82 4.74 -11.21
N GLN A 100 1.85 5.65 -10.23
CA GLN A 100 0.67 5.98 -9.42
C GLN A 100 -0.44 6.70 -10.21
N LEU A 101 -0.11 7.37 -11.32
CA LEU A 101 -1.09 8.05 -12.17
C LEU A 101 -1.81 7.05 -13.09
N GLU A 102 -1.06 6.07 -13.60
CA GLU A 102 -1.57 4.99 -14.44
C GLU A 102 -1.02 3.63 -13.94
N PRO A 103 -1.62 3.08 -12.86
CA PRO A 103 -1.26 1.75 -12.39
C PRO A 103 -1.63 0.70 -13.44
N ALA A 104 -0.74 -0.27 -13.65
CA ALA A 104 -0.95 -1.31 -14.66
C ALA A 104 -2.00 -2.35 -14.26
N ASN A 105 -2.34 -2.42 -12.97
CA ASN A 105 -3.27 -3.41 -12.41
C ASN A 105 -3.76 -3.00 -11.01
N PRO A 106 -4.83 -3.62 -10.49
CA PRO A 106 -5.40 -3.26 -9.19
C PRO A 106 -4.46 -3.47 -7.98
N VAL A 107 -3.51 -4.42 -8.05
CA VAL A 107 -2.53 -4.63 -6.96
C VAL A 107 -1.56 -3.46 -6.88
N GLU A 108 -1.07 -3.02 -8.04
CA GLU A 108 -0.22 -1.83 -8.15
C GLU A 108 -0.95 -0.57 -7.70
N LYS A 109 -2.26 -0.49 -7.95
CA LYS A 109 -3.10 0.59 -7.43
C LYS A 109 -3.12 0.59 -5.90
N LEU A 110 -3.40 -0.54 -5.25
CA LEU A 110 -3.36 -0.62 -3.78
C LEU A 110 -2.00 -0.23 -3.19
N TRP A 111 -0.91 -0.60 -3.87
CA TRP A 111 0.45 -0.25 -3.47
C TRP A 111 0.67 1.27 -3.47
N TYR A 112 0.32 1.96 -4.56
CA TYR A 112 0.50 3.41 -4.64
C TYR A 112 -0.50 4.21 -3.80
N HIS A 113 -1.65 3.61 -3.45
CA HIS A 113 -2.54 4.14 -2.41
C HIS A 113 -2.02 3.89 -0.97
N GLY A 114 -0.90 3.17 -0.79
CA GLY A 114 -0.28 2.96 0.52
C GLY A 114 -1.04 2.02 1.45
N LEU A 115 -1.98 1.23 0.93
CA LEU A 115 -2.87 0.41 1.76
C LEU A 115 -2.31 -0.99 2.06
N ILE A 116 -1.28 -1.41 1.33
CA ILE A 116 -0.65 -2.73 1.46
C ILE A 116 0.87 -2.61 1.55
N GLY A 117 1.48 -3.55 2.26
CA GLY A 117 2.92 -3.81 2.23
C GLY A 117 3.24 -5.16 1.60
N ARG A 118 4.53 -5.41 1.39
CA ARG A 118 5.07 -6.70 0.90
C ARG A 118 6.16 -7.18 1.85
N ALA A 119 6.12 -8.45 2.22
CA ALA A 119 7.12 -9.05 3.10
C ALA A 119 7.34 -10.53 2.73
N PHE A 120 8.38 -11.13 3.32
CA PHE A 120 8.62 -12.57 3.28
C PHE A 120 8.12 -13.21 4.56
N ASP A 121 7.63 -14.44 4.48
CA ASP A 121 7.37 -15.24 5.67
C ASP A 121 8.69 -15.75 6.29
N ASN A 122 8.60 -16.34 7.49
CA ASN A 122 9.76 -16.84 8.23
C ASN A 122 10.01 -18.34 8.03
N GLN A 123 9.49 -18.95 6.95
CA GLN A 123 9.67 -20.36 6.67
C GLN A 123 10.97 -20.63 5.90
N SER A 124 11.41 -21.90 5.88
CA SER A 124 12.62 -22.30 5.16
C SER A 124 12.52 -22.09 3.65
N ASP A 125 11.31 -22.15 3.10
CA ASP A 125 10.98 -21.75 1.72
C ASP A 125 10.17 -20.46 1.75
N ALA A 126 10.86 -19.35 2.07
CA ALA A 126 10.22 -18.09 2.39
C ALA A 126 9.41 -17.55 1.20
N GLN A 127 8.09 -17.44 1.35
CA GLN A 127 7.23 -16.90 0.30
C GLN A 127 6.97 -15.42 0.52
N GLU A 128 6.94 -14.67 -0.58
CA GLU A 128 6.46 -13.29 -0.53
C GLU A 128 4.93 -13.28 -0.33
N TYR A 129 4.46 -12.38 0.52
CA TYR A 129 3.04 -12.08 0.70
C TYR A 129 2.79 -10.58 0.71
N TYR A 130 1.61 -10.21 0.23
CA TYR A 130 1.03 -8.90 0.47
C TYR A 130 0.26 -8.91 1.78
N TYR A 131 0.29 -7.78 2.49
CA TYR A 131 -0.45 -7.62 3.74
C TYR A 131 -1.05 -6.23 3.87
N ILE A 132 -2.16 -6.13 4.59
CA ILE A 132 -2.71 -4.87 5.10
C ILE A 132 -2.07 -4.61 6.46
N PRO A 133 -1.48 -3.42 6.71
CA PRO A 133 -0.93 -3.08 8.01
C PRO A 133 -1.95 -3.22 9.14
N SER A 134 -1.54 -3.79 10.27
CA SER A 134 -2.47 -4.25 11.33
C SER A 134 -3.29 -3.14 11.97
N ASP A 135 -2.73 -1.94 12.02
CA ASP A 135 -3.33 -0.72 12.55
C ASP A 135 -4.24 -0.02 11.53
N LEU A 136 -4.09 -0.33 10.24
CA LEU A 136 -4.98 0.14 9.17
C LEU A 136 -6.21 -0.77 9.01
N LEU A 137 -6.02 -2.08 9.21
CA LEU A 137 -7.04 -3.11 9.04
C LEU A 137 -8.38 -2.82 9.76
N PRO A 138 -8.43 -2.39 11.05
CA PRO A 138 -9.69 -2.09 11.71
C PRO A 138 -10.36 -0.78 11.25
N LEU A 139 -9.65 0.06 10.49
CA LEU A 139 -10.11 1.38 10.04
C LEU A 139 -10.70 1.38 8.64
N LEU A 140 -10.48 0.31 7.87
CA LEU A 140 -10.94 0.24 6.48
C LEU A 140 -12.48 0.25 6.40
N PRO A 141 -13.07 1.04 5.48
CA PRO A 141 -14.52 1.28 5.41
C PRO A 141 -15.32 0.11 4.80
N PHE A 142 -14.69 -1.05 4.63
CA PHE A 142 -15.17 -2.20 3.89
C PHE A 142 -15.78 -3.24 4.87
N PRO A 143 -16.85 -3.97 4.50
CA PRO A 143 -17.57 -4.80 5.44
C PRO A 143 -16.67 -5.87 6.07
N LYS A 144 -16.93 -6.15 7.35
CA LYS A 144 -16.37 -7.30 8.08
C LYS A 144 -17.06 -8.59 7.69
#